data_AF-A0A1Q7PHG4-F1
#
_entry.id   AF-A0A1Q7PHG4-F1
#
_cell.length_a   1.000
_cell.length_b   1.000
_cell.length_c   1.000
_cell.angle_alpha   90.00
_cell.angle_beta   90.00
_cell.angle_gamma   90.00
#
_symmetry.space_group_name_H-M   'P 1'
#
loop_
_entity.id
_entity.type
_entity.pdbx_description
1 polymer ?
#
loop_
_entity_poly.entity_id
_entity_poly.type
_entity_poly.pdbx_seq_one_letter_code
_entity_poly.pdbx_strand_id
1 'polypeptide(L)'
;MTDTAVSLGSNVGWYFSQSQLLIVLGPEHAQTIANDGFSRADVQRFVFEHARLPLRTLKLGGMWGIQDWPRWMLAVTDDDALLPQVPSPEDVIVMVAGGPGKHSAVVPNCTFSRAVSRPIQPI
;
A
#
# COMPACT_ATOMS: atom_id res chain seq x y z
N MET A 1 3.32 -5.85 -8.09
CA MET A 1 2.56 -4.77 -7.43
C MET A 1 3.13 -4.45 -6.07
N THR A 2 3.41 -5.47 -5.26
CA THR A 2 3.99 -5.31 -3.92
C THR A 2 5.33 -4.58 -3.91
N ASP A 3 6.27 -4.92 -4.80
CA ASP A 3 7.56 -4.21 -4.89
C ASP A 3 7.38 -2.73 -5.28
N THR A 4 6.45 -2.46 -6.20
CA THR A 4 6.08 -1.09 -6.59
C THR A 4 5.47 -0.31 -5.43
N ALA A 5 4.68 -0.97 -4.58
CA ALA A 5 4.05 -0.38 -3.40
C ALA A 5 5.04 0.04 -2.32
N VAL A 6 6.25 -0.50 -2.36
CA VAL A 6 7.29 -0.21 -1.37
C VAL A 6 8.45 0.59 -1.95
N SER A 7 8.19 1.41 -2.96
CA SER A 7 9.23 2.22 -3.58
C SER A 7 9.76 3.28 -2.60
N LEU A 8 11.08 3.32 -2.39
CA LEU A 8 11.73 4.38 -1.61
C LEU A 8 11.44 5.76 -2.22
N GLY A 9 11.21 6.75 -1.36
CA GLY A 9 10.76 8.09 -1.77
C GLY A 9 9.24 8.23 -1.91
N SER A 10 8.49 7.14 -1.70
CA SER A 10 7.04 7.22 -1.46
C SER A 10 6.75 7.96 -0.15
N ASN A 11 5.62 8.66 -0.11
CA ASN A 11 5.09 9.26 1.12
C ASN A 11 4.42 8.24 2.05
N VAL A 12 4.11 7.04 1.53
CA VAL A 12 3.51 5.93 2.29
C VAL A 12 4.53 5.41 3.31
N GLY A 13 4.08 5.18 4.54
CA GLY A 13 4.87 4.59 5.63
C GLY A 13 5.52 5.61 6.56
N TRP A 14 5.78 6.85 6.14
CA TRP A 14 6.43 7.87 6.98
C TRP A 14 5.49 8.49 8.01
N TYR A 15 4.28 8.79 7.58
CA TYR A 15 3.15 9.11 8.46
C TYR A 15 2.28 7.86 8.58
N PHE A 16 2.85 6.83 9.21
CA PHE A 16 2.37 5.47 9.27
C PHE A 16 0.90 5.41 9.67
N SER A 17 0.51 6.12 10.73
CA SER A 17 -0.88 6.13 11.23
C SER A 17 -1.93 6.58 10.21
N GLN A 18 -1.49 7.31 9.17
CA GLN A 18 -2.33 7.87 8.11
C GLN A 18 -1.95 7.31 6.72
N SER A 19 -1.06 6.34 6.66
CA SER A 19 -0.56 5.77 5.41
C SER A 19 -1.61 4.86 4.79
N GLN A 20 -1.94 5.11 3.53
CA GLN A 20 -2.86 4.31 2.73
C GLN A 20 -2.24 4.04 1.36
N LEU A 21 -2.61 2.91 0.77
CA LEU A 21 -2.07 2.46 -0.49
C LEU A 21 -3.20 2.11 -1.44
N LEU A 22 -3.31 2.77 -2.58
CA LEU A 22 -4.30 2.43 -3.59
C LEU A 22 -3.70 1.51 -4.65
N ILE A 23 -4.32 0.34 -4.81
CA ILE A 23 -4.06 -0.63 -5.88
C ILE A 23 -5.18 -0.52 -6.90
N VAL A 24 -4.81 -0.18 -8.13
CA VAL A 24 -5.74 -0.15 -9.27
C VAL A 24 -5.44 -1.34 -10.16
N LEU A 25 -6.31 -2.35 -10.11
CA LEU A 25 -6.22 -3.52 -10.95
C LEU A 25 -6.81 -3.21 -12.33
N GLY A 26 -6.09 -3.62 -13.38
CA GLY A 26 -6.67 -3.68 -14.72
C GLY A 26 -7.74 -4.77 -14.78
N PRO A 27 -8.76 -4.65 -15.66
CA PRO A 27 -9.86 -5.61 -15.72
C PRO A 27 -9.41 -7.06 -15.88
N GLU A 28 -8.40 -7.32 -16.72
CA GLU A 28 -7.86 -8.66 -16.96
C GLU A 28 -7.16 -9.23 -15.73
N HIS A 29 -6.39 -8.43 -14.99
CA HIS A 29 -5.76 -8.88 -13.75
C HIS A 29 -6.80 -9.14 -12.66
N ALA A 30 -7.81 -8.28 -12.54
CA ALA A 30 -8.90 -8.47 -11.59
C ALA A 30 -9.67 -9.77 -11.88
N GLN A 31 -9.92 -10.07 -13.15
CA GLN A 31 -10.58 -11.31 -13.55
C GLN A 31 -9.72 -12.54 -13.24
N THR A 32 -8.42 -12.52 -13.54
CA THR A 32 -7.51 -13.62 -13.20
C THR A 32 -7.49 -13.87 -11.70
N ILE A 33 -7.30 -12.82 -10.90
CA ILE A 33 -7.29 -12.92 -9.42
C ILE A 33 -8.62 -13.49 -8.89
N ALA A 34 -9.75 -13.04 -9.43
CA ALA A 34 -11.06 -13.55 -9.04
C ALA A 34 -11.25 -15.03 -9.44
N ASN A 35 -10.76 -15.43 -10.61
CA ASN A 35 -10.80 -16.83 -11.07
C ASN A 35 -9.95 -17.75 -10.19
N ASP A 36 -8.87 -17.23 -9.60
CA ASP A 36 -8.04 -17.92 -8.61
C ASP A 36 -8.70 -17.96 -7.22
N GLY A 37 -9.92 -17.43 -7.07
CA GLY A 37 -10.73 -17.49 -5.86
C GLY A 37 -10.46 -16.39 -4.83
N PHE A 38 -9.67 -15.37 -5.17
CA PHE A 38 -9.36 -14.28 -4.25
C PHE A 38 -10.51 -13.28 -4.18
N SER A 39 -10.96 -13.00 -2.95
CA SER A 39 -11.81 -11.85 -2.67
C SER A 39 -10.99 -10.56 -2.63
N ARG A 40 -11.69 -9.41 -2.61
CA ARG A 40 -11.03 -8.11 -2.38
C ARG A 40 -10.27 -8.09 -1.05
N ALA A 41 -10.82 -8.67 0.01
CA ALA A 41 -10.16 -8.74 1.31
C ALA A 41 -8.88 -9.56 1.27
N ASP A 42 -8.86 -10.64 0.47
CA ASP A 42 -7.66 -11.47 0.28
C ASP A 42 -6.56 -10.69 -0.45
N VAL A 43 -6.93 -9.90 -1.47
CA VAL A 43 -5.97 -9.02 -2.16
C VAL A 43 -5.40 -7.97 -1.21
N GLN A 44 -6.25 -7.31 -0.42
CA GLN A 44 -5.83 -6.33 0.58
C GLN A 44 -4.84 -6.94 1.58
N ARG A 45 -5.20 -8.12 2.12
CA ARG A 45 -4.36 -8.88 3.04
C ARG A 45 -3.05 -9.31 2.39
N PHE A 46 -3.09 -9.84 1.17
CA PHE A 46 -1.90 -10.26 0.44
C PHE A 46 -0.92 -9.10 0.25
N VAL A 47 -1.41 -7.95 -0.24
CA VAL A 47 -0.58 -6.75 -0.39
C VAL A 47 -0.06 -6.28 0.96
N PHE A 48 -0.94 -6.22 1.98
CA PHE A 48 -0.52 -5.85 3.33
C PHE A 48 0.52 -6.77 3.90
N GLU A 49 0.50 -8.08 3.68
CA GLU A 49 1.48 -9.03 4.24
C GLU A 49 2.83 -8.94 3.51
N HIS A 50 2.80 -8.73 2.19
CA HIS A 50 4.01 -8.79 1.37
C HIS A 50 4.67 -7.42 1.15
N ALA A 51 3.93 -6.30 1.29
CA ALA A 51 4.47 -4.95 1.09
C ALA A 51 5.37 -4.56 2.27
N ARG A 52 6.62 -5.00 2.19
CA ARG A 52 7.62 -4.88 3.25
C ARG A 52 8.91 -4.26 2.74
N LEU A 53 9.54 -3.47 3.60
CA LEU A 53 10.93 -3.06 3.43
C LEU A 53 11.73 -3.42 4.67
N PRO A 54 12.99 -3.85 4.52
CA PRO A 54 13.86 -4.04 5.67
C PRO A 54 14.21 -2.67 6.26
N LEU A 55 14.40 -2.63 7.58
CA LEU A 55 14.73 -1.41 8.32
C LEU A 55 15.94 -0.68 7.72
N ARG A 56 16.98 -1.42 7.29
CA ARG A 56 18.17 -0.84 6.63
C ARG A 56 17.84 -0.02 5.38
N THR A 57 16.82 -0.44 4.63
CA THR A 57 16.38 0.29 3.41
C THR A 57 15.59 1.54 3.80
N LEU A 58 14.73 1.45 4.82
CA LEU A 58 13.98 2.60 5.32
C LEU A 58 14.90 3.68 5.91
N LYS A 59 16.01 3.30 6.55
CA LYS A 59 17.05 4.24 7.03
C LYS A 59 17.67 5.09 5.91
N LEU A 60 17.64 4.62 4.66
CA LEU A 60 18.14 5.35 3.49
C LEU A 60 17.10 6.32 2.89
N GLY A 61 15.87 6.30 3.39
CA GLY A 61 14.82 7.21 2.95
C GLY A 61 15.02 8.63 3.48
N GLY A 62 14.63 9.63 2.70
CA GLY A 62 14.83 11.05 3.03
C GLY A 62 14.08 11.57 4.27
N MET A 63 13.19 10.75 4.86
CA MET A 63 12.36 11.10 6.01
C MET A 63 12.77 10.37 7.30
N TRP A 64 13.91 9.66 7.30
CA TRP A 64 14.42 9.02 8.51
C TRP A 64 14.69 10.06 9.62
N GLY A 65 14.17 9.78 10.83
CA GLY A 65 14.25 10.65 12.00
C GLY A 65 13.05 11.56 12.23
N ILE A 66 12.12 11.67 11.27
CA ILE A 66 10.92 12.52 11.36
C ILE A 66 9.60 11.77 11.14
N GLN A 67 9.65 10.43 11.15
CA GLN A 67 8.49 9.56 11.06
C GLN A 67 7.59 9.60 12.31
N ASP A 68 6.30 9.35 12.15
CA ASP A 68 5.31 9.26 13.25
C ASP A 68 5.09 7.81 13.76
N TRP A 69 6.07 6.93 13.55
CA TRP A 69 5.92 5.49 13.74
C TRP A 69 5.42 5.10 15.14
N PRO A 70 4.59 4.04 15.24
CA PRO A 70 4.18 3.50 16.53
C PRO A 70 5.38 2.98 17.33
N ARG A 71 5.26 2.98 18.67
CA ARG A 71 6.35 2.60 19.59
C ARG A 71 7.00 1.25 19.26
N TRP A 72 6.22 0.28 18.78
CA TRP A 72 6.75 -1.03 18.42
C TRP A 72 7.70 -0.98 17.22
N MET A 73 7.43 -0.13 16.22
CA MET A 73 8.32 0.07 15.06
C MET A 73 9.60 0.81 15.47
N LEU A 74 9.47 1.82 16.32
CA LEU A 74 10.62 2.57 16.85
C LEU A 74 11.54 1.69 17.71
N ALA A 75 11.00 0.64 18.33
CA ALA A 75 11.77 -0.32 19.11
C ALA A 75 12.50 -1.39 18.26
N VAL A 76 12.24 -1.46 16.95
CA VAL A 76 12.92 -2.42 16.06
C VAL A 76 14.35 -1.95 15.80
N THR A 77 15.33 -2.78 16.17
CA THR A 77 16.75 -2.50 15.97
C THR A 77 17.41 -3.41 14.94
N ASP A 78 16.77 -4.52 14.58
CA ASP A 78 17.26 -5.44 13.55
C ASP A 78 17.09 -4.81 12.17
N ASP A 79 18.20 -4.68 11.45
CA ASP A 79 18.28 -4.03 10.15
C ASP A 79 17.60 -4.82 9.04
N ASP A 80 17.46 -6.13 9.20
CA ASP A 80 16.77 -7.00 8.23
C ASP A 80 15.29 -7.22 8.60
N ALA A 81 14.81 -6.64 9.70
CA ALA A 81 13.40 -6.70 10.07
C ALA A 81 12.53 -6.03 9.00
N LEU A 82 11.56 -6.79 8.50
CA LEU A 82 10.64 -6.38 7.45
C LEU A 82 9.47 -5.57 8.03
N LEU A 83 9.46 -4.28 7.75
CA LEU A 83 8.45 -3.35 8.26
C LEU A 83 7.31 -3.11 7.25
N PRO A 84 6.05 -3.06 7.72
CA PRO A 84 4.90 -2.76 6.88
C PRO A 84 4.91 -1.30 6.42
N GLN A 85 4.21 -1.03 5.33
CA GLN A 85 4.04 0.33 4.79
C GLN A 85 2.73 1.01 5.23
N VAL A 86 1.73 0.25 5.64
CA VAL A 86 0.44 0.76 6.13
C VAL A 86 0.05 0.07 7.45
N PRO A 87 -0.83 0.67 8.27
CA PRO A 87 -1.19 0.12 9.58
C PRO A 87 -1.95 -1.21 9.54
N SER A 88 -2.77 -1.40 8.52
CA SER A 88 -3.71 -2.52 8.44
C SER A 88 -4.01 -2.92 6.99
N PRO A 89 -4.56 -4.13 6.75
CA PRO A 89 -5.07 -4.51 5.43
C PRO A 89 -6.13 -3.55 4.88
N GLU A 90 -7.00 -3.00 5.73
CA GLU A 90 -8.05 -2.06 5.32
C GLU A 90 -7.51 -0.70 4.84
N ASP A 91 -6.26 -0.36 5.16
CA ASP A 91 -5.56 0.80 4.60
C ASP A 91 -4.99 0.54 3.19
N VAL A 92 -5.04 -0.70 2.70
CA VAL A 92 -4.86 -1.04 1.28
C VAL A 92 -6.20 -0.88 0.57
N ILE A 93 -6.33 0.10 -0.29
CA ILE A 93 -7.54 0.32 -1.10
C ILE A 93 -7.37 -0.42 -2.41
N VAL A 94 -8.38 -1.17 -2.83
CA VAL A 94 -8.36 -1.92 -4.09
C VAL A 94 -9.54 -1.49 -4.93
N MET A 95 -9.29 -1.16 -6.19
CA MET A 95 -10.32 -0.88 -7.19
C MET A 95 -9.94 -1.49 -8.54
N VAL A 96 -10.94 -1.65 -9.41
CA VAL A 96 -10.76 -2.05 -10.80
C VAL A 96 -11.04 -0.84 -11.68
N ALA A 97 -10.13 -0.51 -12.58
CA ALA A 97 -10.29 0.62 -13.51
C ALA A 97 -9.49 0.41 -14.79
N GLY A 98 -9.83 1.18 -15.83
CA GLY A 98 -9.15 1.16 -17.13
C GLY A 98 -9.97 0.47 -18.22
N GLY A 99 -9.29 0.07 -19.28
CA GLY A 99 -9.85 -0.65 -20.43
C GLY A 99 -8.95 -1.83 -20.81
N PRO A 100 -9.15 -2.43 -21.99
CA PRO A 100 -8.36 -3.58 -22.44
C PRO A 100 -6.86 -3.36 -22.34
N GLY A 101 -6.14 -4.27 -21.68
CA GLY A 101 -4.70 -4.23 -21.49
C GLY A 101 -4.22 -4.73 -20.12
N LYS A 102 -3.01 -5.29 -20.09
CA LYS A 102 -2.43 -5.91 -18.88
C LYS A 102 -1.67 -4.90 -18.01
N HIS A 103 -2.27 -3.75 -17.74
CA HIS A 103 -1.65 -2.71 -16.92
C HIS A 103 -2.41 -2.56 -15.60
N SER A 104 -1.68 -2.23 -14.55
CA SER A 104 -2.21 -1.93 -13.22
C SER A 104 -1.31 -0.92 -12.55
N ALA A 105 -1.85 -0.19 -11.59
CA ALA A 105 -1.14 0.90 -10.95
C ALA A 105 -1.13 0.74 -9.43
N VAL A 106 -0.07 1.26 -8.84
CA VAL A 106 0.01 1.52 -7.42
C VAL A 106 0.09 3.02 -7.24
N VAL A 107 -0.84 3.58 -6.48
CA VAL A 107 -0.96 5.02 -6.25
C VAL A 107 -0.67 5.27 -4.77
N PRO A 108 0.48 5.86 -4.43
CA PRO A 108 0.79 6.23 -3.06
C PRO A 108 -0.14 7.36 -2.60
N ASN A 109 -0.51 7.38 -1.33
CA ASN A 109 -1.26 8.51 -0.80
C ASN A 109 -0.37 9.75 -0.62
N CYS A 110 -1.02 10.92 -0.60
CA CYS A 110 -0.45 12.11 0.01
C CYS A 110 -0.83 12.10 1.48
N THR A 111 0.15 12.28 2.35
CA THR A 111 -0.02 12.19 3.81
C THR A 111 -0.97 13.30 4.31
N PHE A 112 -1.41 13.23 5.57
CA PHE A 112 -2.33 14.22 6.18
C PHE A 112 -3.78 14.20 5.67
N SER A 113 -4.19 13.12 5.00
CA SER A 113 -5.58 12.92 4.56
C SER A 113 -5.94 11.43 4.50
N ARG A 114 -7.24 11.11 4.51
CA ARG A 114 -7.73 9.74 4.30
C ARG A 114 -8.61 9.69 3.05
N ALA A 115 -8.35 8.69 2.22
CA ALA A 115 -9.13 8.43 1.03
C ALA A 115 -10.53 7.95 1.40
N VAL A 116 -11.52 8.51 0.71
CA VAL A 116 -12.94 8.17 0.83
C VAL A 116 -13.51 7.98 -0.57
N SER A 117 -14.45 7.04 -0.73
CA SER A 117 -15.17 6.83 -1.98
C SER A 117 -16.62 7.34 -1.84
N ARG A 118 -17.06 8.17 -2.79
CA ARG A 118 -18.46 8.62 -2.88
C ARG A 118 -18.99 8.31 -4.29
N PRO A 119 -20.17 7.67 -4.42
CA PRO A 119 -20.84 7.54 -5.71
C PRO A 119 -21.12 8.93 -6.30
N ILE A 120 -20.80 9.12 -7.58
CA ILE A 120 -21.20 10.30 -8.34
C ILE A 120 -22.44 9.92 -9.15
N GLN A 121 -23.54 10.64 -8.95
CA GLN A 121 -24.74 10.43 -9.76
C GLN A 121 -24.55 11.07 -11.14
N PRO A 122 -25.03 10.43 -12.23
CA PRO A 122 -25.07 11.07 -13.54
C PRO A 122 -25.88 12.37 -13.46
N ILE A 123 -25.41 13.39 -14.15
CA ILE A 123 -26.17 14.63 -14.40
C ILE A 123 -27.33 14.39 -15.37
#